data_AF-A0A3N4K852-F1
#
_entry.id   AF-A0A3N4K852-F1
#
_cell.length_a   1.000
_cell.length_b   1.000
_cell.length_c   1.000
_cell.angle_alpha   90.00
_cell.angle_beta   90.00
_cell.angle_gamma   90.00
#
_symmetry.space_group_name_H-M   'P 1'
#
loop_
_entity.id
_entity.type
_entity.pdbx_description
1 polymer ?
#
loop_
_entity_poly.entity_id
_entity_poly.type
_entity_poly.pdbx_seq_one_letter_code
_entity_poly.pdbx_strand_id
1 'polypeptide(L)' 'TNANCCAQALLSSQPDFQVQKYQLQETLEAAGHMVILYPVYYCKLTFIEYF' A
#
# COMPACT_ATOMS: atom_id res chain seq x y z
N THR A 1 -14.75 26.15 3.76
CA THR A 1 -15.13 25.17 4.80
C THR A 1 -14.87 23.78 4.25
N ASN A 2 -13.75 23.18 4.66
CA ASN A 2 -13.25 21.89 4.15
C ASN A 2 -14.18 20.75 4.62
N ALA A 3 -15.15 20.38 3.78
CA ALA A 3 -15.90 19.12 3.90
C ALA A 3 -15.15 17.95 3.21
N ASN A 4 -13.84 18.09 2.99
CA ASN A 4 -13.00 17.05 2.42
C ASN A 4 -12.44 16.19 3.56
N CYS A 5 -12.67 14.87 3.49
CA CYS A 5 -11.96 13.78 4.21
C CYS A 5 -12.71 13.02 5.33
N CYS A 6 -13.94 13.36 5.75
CA CYS A 6 -14.59 12.58 6.83
C CYS A 6 -14.82 11.10 6.44
N ALA A 7 -15.26 10.84 5.20
CA ALA A 7 -15.51 9.48 4.73
C ALA A 7 -14.22 8.68 4.51
N GLN A 8 -13.19 9.32 3.95
CA GLN A 8 -11.90 8.67 3.73
C GLN A 8 -11.21 8.34 5.05
N ALA A 9 -11.19 9.28 6.01
CA ALA A 9 -10.65 9.02 7.34
C ALA A 9 -11.42 7.92 8.08
N LEU A 10 -12.75 7.88 7.93
CA LEU A 10 -13.60 6.84 8.51
C LEU A 10 -13.33 5.46 7.88
N LEU A 11 -13.25 5.38 6.55
CA LEU A 11 -12.94 4.12 5.85
C LEU A 11 -11.54 3.64 6.20
N SER A 12 -10.54 4.54 6.17
CA SER A 12 -9.18 4.20 6.57
C SER A 12 -9.08 3.75 8.03
N SER A 13 -10.00 4.13 8.92
CA SER A 13 -9.97 3.65 10.31
C SER A 13 -10.69 2.31 10.52
N GLN A 14 -11.41 1.80 9.52
CA GLN A 14 -12.09 0.52 9.66
C GLN A 14 -11.09 -0.65 9.68
N PRO A 15 -11.27 -1.65 10.56
CA PRO A 15 -10.33 -2.76 10.70
C PRO A 15 -10.15 -3.59 9.43
N ASP A 16 -11.21 -3.79 8.66
CA ASP A 16 -11.20 -4.51 7.38
C ASP A 16 -10.31 -3.80 6.35
N PHE A 17 -10.41 -2.48 6.26
CA PHE A 17 -9.55 -1.66 5.40
C PHE A 17 -8.08 -1.69 5.83
N GLN A 18 -7.80 -1.76 7.13
CA GLN A 18 -6.43 -1.85 7.66
C GLN A 18 -5.77 -3.20 7.37
N VAL A 19 -6.54 -4.28 7.32
CA VAL A 19 -6.01 -5.63 7.02
C VAL A 19 -6.07 -5.98 5.53
N GLN A 20 -6.77 -5.17 4.72
CA GLN A 20 -6.92 -5.41 3.29
C GLN A 20 -5.58 -5.24 2.57
N LYS A 21 -5.18 -6.27 1.83
CA LYS A 21 -4.03 -6.21 0.92
C LYS A 21 -4.41 -5.51 -0.38
N TYR A 22 -3.42 -4.93 -1.06
CA TYR A 22 -3.63 -4.41 -2.40
C TYR A 22 -3.98 -5.58 -3.35
N GLN A 23 -4.97 -5.38 -4.21
CA GLN A 23 -5.37 -6.39 -5.20
C GLN A 23 -4.18 -6.91 -6.03
N LEU A 24 -3.24 -6.03 -6.36
CA LEU A 24 -2.01 -6.40 -7.07
C LEU A 24 -1.11 -7.32 -6.23
N GLN A 25 -0.96 -7.01 -4.93
CA GLN A 25 -0.21 -7.86 -4.01
C GLN A 25 -0.83 -9.26 -3.93
N GLU A 26 -2.15 -9.35 -3.78
CA GLU A 26 -2.86 -10.64 -3.73
C GLU A 26 -2.67 -11.45 -5.01
N THR A 27 -2.75 -10.79 -6.18
CA THR A 27 -2.58 -11.45 -7.48
C THR A 27 -1.16 -12.00 -7.66
N LEU A 28 -0.15 -11.24 -7.24
CA LEU A 28 1.25 -11.65 -7.33
C LEU A 28 1.58 -12.79 -6.34
N GLU A 29 1.10 -12.68 -5.11
CA GLU A 29 1.26 -13.73 -4.10
C GLU A 29 0.57 -15.04 -4.53
N ALA A 30 -0.63 -14.96 -5.12
CA ALA A 30 -1.35 -16.12 -5.66
C ALA A 30 -0.61 -16.80 -6.83
N ALA A 31 0.18 -16.04 -7.59
CA ALA A 31 1.07 -16.57 -8.62
C ALA A 31 2.41 -17.11 -8.08
N GLY A 32 2.64 -17.05 -6.76
CA GLY A 32 3.87 -17.53 -6.11
C GLY A 32 5.01 -16.52 -6.04
N HIS A 33 4.75 -15.24 -6.32
CA HIS A 33 5.76 -14.18 -6.23
C HIS A 33 5.83 -13.55 -4.83
N MET A 34 7.01 -13.06 -4.45
CA MET A 34 7.21 -12.27 -3.25
C MET A 34 7.03 -10.78 -3.56
N VAL A 35 6.25 -10.08 -2.74
CA VAL A 35 5.99 -8.64 -2.87
C VAL A 35 6.67 -7.89 -1.73
N ILE A 36 7.48 -6.87 -2.06
CA ILE A 36 8.17 -6.01 -1.10
C ILE A 36 7.62 -4.60 -1.24
N LEU A 37 7.01 -4.06 -0.18
CA LEU A 37 6.47 -2.70 -0.15
C LEU A 37 7.52 -1.73 0.42
N TYR A 38 7.80 -0.67 -0.32
CA TYR A 38 8.73 0.39 0.10
C TYR A 38 7.97 1.61 0.63
N PRO A 39 8.49 2.33 1.64
CA PRO A 39 7.95 3.61 2.06
C PRO A 39 7.94 4.64 0.92
N VAL A 40 6.95 5.54 0.92
CA VAL A 40 6.76 6.60 -0.10
C VAL A 40 7.99 7.52 -0.22
N TYR A 41 8.69 7.75 0.90
CA TYR A 41 9.95 8.48 0.93
C TYR A 41 11.10 7.51 1.17
N TYR A 42 11.53 6.86 0.11
CA TYR A 42 12.79 6.14 0.11
C TYR A 42 13.84 6.98 -0.62
N CYS A 43 14.88 7.42 0.09
CA CYS A 43 16.01 8.11 -0.53
C CYS A 43 16.80 7.08 -1.36
N LYS A 44 16.52 7.04 -2.68
CA LYS A 44 17.25 6.36 -3.77
C LYS A 44 18.28 5.32 -3.33
N LEU A 45 17.82 4.12 -2.98
CA LEU A 45 18.67 2.94 -2.75
C LEU A 45 17.82 1.66 -2.81
N THR A 46 16.89 1.56 -3.76
CA THR A 46 16.32 0.25 -4.06
C THR A 46 17.32 -0.53 -4.90
N PHE A 47 17.41 -1.85 -4.74
CA PHE A 47 18.35 -2.69 -5.50
C PHE A 47 18.17 -2.54 -7.01
N ILE A 48 16.96 -2.19 -7.46
CA ILE A 48 16.60 -1.99 -8.86
C ILE A 48 17.18 -0.68 -9.42
N GLU A 49 17.38 0.33 -8.57
CA GLU A 49 17.99 1.61 -8.95
C GLU A 49 19.51 1.61 -8.80
N TYR A 50 20.08 0.61 -8.12
CA TYR A 50 21.52 0.50 -7.85
C TYR A 50 22.31 -0.24 -8.96
N PHE A 51 21.64 -1.09 -9.75
CA PHE A 51 22.22 -1.80 -10.90
C PHE A 51 21.77 -1.17 -12.22
#